data_AF-A0A3D6DMC6-F1
#
_entry.id   AF-A0A3D6DMC6-F1
#
_cell.length_a   1.000
_cell.length_b   1.000
_cell.length_c   1.000
_cell.angle_alpha   90.00
_cell.angle_beta   90.00
_cell.angle_gamma   90.00
#
_symmetry.space_group_name_H-M   'P 1'
#
loop_
_entity.id
_entity.type
_entity.pdbx_description
1 polymer ?
#
loop_
_entity_poly.entity_id
_entity_poly.type
_entity_poly.pdbx_seq_one_letter_code
_entity_poly.pdbx_strand_id
1 'polypeptide(L)'
;HYFGEEFDSENGDGADMDDNMRYPKTKTEAADALKTLIQVVLDTHQKYKSKEIVKTLEGSKNALILSHKTHEKPFFGIGKESDAKYWMALLRQALVAGYFKKDIESYGVVKITPKGEAFLNAPVSFLMTEDHDYLSKGTDELIVKTKTDTDQVLMDLLRALRKQVAQEQDVPPFAVFQEYSLEDMALKYPISLQELIQINGVGEGKAKRYGSKFIHLIEKYVEENQIVRADDLIIKSTGANSTLKLYLIQSIDRKLSLEDIASSKGMEMSQLILEMETIVFSGTKLNIDYCLHEILDEDQMEELTDYFMEAESDDIDKALEEFDGDYEDQELRLFRLKFISEFGN
;
A
#
# COMPACT_ATOMS: atom_id res chain seq x y z
N HIS A 1 9.68 -4.51 -15.01
CA HIS A 1 8.47 -4.44 -15.87
C HIS A 1 7.46 -3.40 -15.44
N TYR A 2 7.02 -3.35 -14.16
CA TYR A 2 6.10 -2.31 -13.68
C TYR A 2 6.63 -0.88 -13.93
N PHE A 3 7.91 -0.64 -13.61
CA PHE A 3 8.62 0.62 -13.85
C PHE A 3 9.20 0.79 -15.28
N GLY A 4 8.79 -0.04 -16.24
CA GLY A 4 9.37 -0.01 -17.60
C GLY A 4 10.81 -0.55 -17.71
N GLU A 5 11.42 -0.98 -16.61
CA GLU A 5 12.74 -1.61 -16.60
C GLU A 5 12.68 -3.09 -17.02
N GLU A 6 13.71 -3.53 -17.75
CA GLU A 6 13.92 -4.94 -18.10
C GLU A 6 14.66 -5.66 -16.97
N PHE A 7 14.18 -6.85 -16.60
CA PHE A 7 14.79 -7.69 -15.58
C PHE A 7 15.07 -9.09 -16.15
N ASP A 8 16.29 -9.59 -15.98
CA ASP A 8 16.65 -10.96 -16.39
C ASP A 8 16.31 -11.94 -15.26
N SER A 9 15.18 -12.63 -15.42
CA SER A 9 14.69 -13.64 -14.46
C SER A 9 15.48 -14.95 -14.47
N GLU A 10 16.42 -15.15 -15.38
CA GLU A 10 17.23 -16.38 -15.48
C GLU A 10 18.68 -16.17 -15.00
N ASN A 11 19.32 -15.07 -15.40
CA ASN A 11 20.75 -14.82 -15.12
C ASN A 11 21.01 -13.52 -14.34
N GLY A 12 19.97 -12.75 -14.00
CA GLY A 12 20.09 -11.49 -13.28
C GLY A 12 20.39 -11.65 -11.79
N ASP A 13 21.02 -10.63 -11.20
CA ASP A 13 21.20 -10.55 -9.75
C ASP A 13 19.82 -10.53 -9.07
N GLY A 14 19.55 -11.54 -8.21
CA GLY A 14 18.26 -11.70 -7.53
C GLY A 14 17.29 -12.68 -8.19
N ALA A 15 17.64 -13.32 -9.31
CA ALA A 15 16.79 -14.28 -10.01
C ALA A 15 16.32 -15.48 -9.16
N ASP A 16 17.07 -15.89 -8.12
CA ASP A 16 16.70 -16.98 -7.20
C ASP A 16 16.32 -16.48 -5.79
N MET A 17 15.99 -15.19 -5.66
CA MET A 17 15.60 -14.58 -4.37
C MET A 17 14.10 -14.43 -4.20
N ASP A 18 13.31 -14.74 -5.25
CA ASP A 18 11.86 -14.62 -5.29
C ASP A 18 11.15 -15.97 -5.09
N ASP A 19 9.99 -15.95 -4.43
CA ASP A 19 9.21 -17.15 -4.14
C ASP A 19 8.59 -17.77 -5.40
N ASN A 20 8.26 -16.97 -6.43
CA ASN A 20 7.73 -17.47 -7.70
C ASN A 20 8.79 -18.22 -8.50
N MET A 21 10.07 -17.91 -8.30
CA MET A 21 11.19 -18.63 -8.93
C MET A 21 11.54 -19.91 -8.17
N ARG A 22 11.48 -19.88 -6.83
CA ARG A 22 11.75 -21.05 -5.98
C ARG A 22 10.62 -22.08 -6.00
N TYR A 23 9.40 -21.65 -6.22
CA TYR A 23 8.20 -22.50 -6.25
C TYR A 23 7.41 -22.27 -7.55
N PRO A 24 7.95 -22.69 -8.71
CA PRO A 24 7.34 -22.44 -10.00
C PRO A 24 5.98 -23.15 -10.07
N LYS A 25 4.95 -22.34 -10.30
CA LYS A 25 3.55 -22.78 -10.33
C LYS A 25 3.20 -23.47 -11.65
N THR A 26 2.12 -24.24 -11.63
CA THR A 26 1.56 -24.88 -12.83
C THR A 26 1.20 -23.82 -13.86
N LYS A 27 1.62 -24.06 -15.11
CA LYS A 27 1.28 -23.20 -16.24
C LYS A 27 0.27 -23.89 -17.15
N THR A 28 -0.70 -23.14 -17.65
CA THR A 28 -1.72 -23.58 -18.61
C THR A 28 -1.60 -22.82 -19.92
N GLU A 29 -1.99 -23.46 -21.02
CA GLU A 29 -2.00 -22.81 -22.34
C GLU A 29 -3.10 -21.75 -22.38
N ALA A 30 -2.74 -20.53 -22.80
CA ALA A 30 -3.61 -19.36 -22.83
C ALA A 30 -3.48 -18.54 -24.13
N ALA A 31 -2.86 -19.09 -25.19
CA ALA A 31 -2.72 -18.40 -26.47
C ALA A 31 -4.04 -17.88 -27.07
N ASP A 32 -5.13 -18.67 -26.98
CA ASP A 32 -6.45 -18.27 -27.51
C ASP A 32 -7.06 -17.12 -26.70
N ALA A 33 -6.90 -17.16 -25.38
CA ALA A 33 -7.32 -16.07 -24.49
C ALA A 33 -6.47 -14.81 -24.74
N LEU A 34 -5.16 -14.95 -24.92
CA LEU A 34 -4.27 -13.83 -25.25
C LEU A 34 -4.65 -13.19 -26.60
N LYS A 35 -4.98 -14.00 -27.60
CA LYS A 35 -5.46 -13.51 -28.90
C LYS A 35 -6.74 -12.68 -28.73
N THR A 36 -7.68 -13.17 -27.93
CA THR A 36 -8.94 -12.49 -27.63
C THR A 36 -8.67 -11.16 -26.91
N LEU A 37 -7.78 -11.17 -25.92
CA LEU A 37 -7.37 -9.97 -25.19
C LEU A 37 -6.73 -8.92 -26.11
N ILE A 38 -5.77 -9.30 -26.95
CA ILE A 38 -5.12 -8.37 -27.90
C ILE A 38 -6.15 -7.82 -28.89
N GLN A 39 -7.09 -8.64 -29.37
CA GLN A 39 -8.15 -8.19 -30.27
C GLN A 39 -9.07 -7.15 -29.60
N VAL A 40 -9.44 -7.34 -28.33
CA VAL A 40 -10.25 -6.34 -27.60
C VAL A 40 -9.50 -5.03 -27.39
N VAL A 41 -8.20 -5.07 -27.07
CA VAL A 41 -7.37 -3.86 -26.99
C VAL A 41 -7.34 -3.13 -28.34
N LEU A 42 -7.28 -3.87 -29.45
CA LEU A 42 -7.32 -3.29 -30.79
C LEU A 42 -8.70 -2.70 -31.14
N ASP A 43 -9.78 -3.43 -30.85
CA ASP A 43 -11.17 -3.04 -31.16
C ASP A 43 -11.66 -1.86 -30.31
N THR A 44 -11.08 -1.68 -29.13
CA THR A 44 -11.28 -0.50 -28.28
C THR A 44 -10.41 0.68 -28.69
N HIS A 45 -9.69 0.57 -29.82
CA HIS A 45 -8.77 1.55 -30.37
C HIS A 45 -7.65 1.95 -29.41
N GLN A 46 -7.24 1.03 -28.52
CA GLN A 46 -6.18 1.25 -27.53
C GLN A 46 -6.44 2.53 -26.71
N LYS A 47 -7.68 2.74 -26.27
CA LYS A 47 -8.15 3.90 -25.50
C LYS A 47 -8.39 3.60 -24.02
N TYR A 48 -8.19 2.36 -23.60
CA TYR A 48 -8.61 1.86 -22.30
C TYR A 48 -7.42 1.40 -21.46
N LYS A 49 -7.53 1.64 -20.14
CA LYS A 49 -6.66 1.07 -19.12
C LYS A 49 -7.05 -0.39 -18.87
N SER A 50 -6.25 -1.10 -18.09
CA SER A 50 -6.43 -2.53 -17.78
C SER A 50 -7.85 -2.85 -17.30
N LYS A 51 -8.40 -2.01 -16.43
CA LYS A 51 -9.74 -2.15 -15.83
C LYS A 51 -10.85 -2.21 -16.88
N GLU A 52 -10.88 -1.27 -17.82
CA GLU A 52 -11.92 -1.20 -18.85
C GLU A 52 -11.78 -2.32 -19.89
N ILE A 53 -10.56 -2.76 -20.18
CA ILE A 53 -10.32 -3.93 -21.03
C ILE A 53 -10.92 -5.19 -20.39
N VAL A 54 -10.65 -5.43 -19.10
CA VAL A 54 -11.20 -6.57 -18.36
C VAL A 54 -12.73 -6.51 -18.29
N LYS A 55 -13.30 -5.35 -17.95
CA LYS A 55 -14.77 -5.15 -17.90
C LYS A 55 -15.42 -5.40 -19.27
N THR A 56 -14.76 -4.97 -20.34
CA THR A 56 -15.22 -5.22 -21.72
C THR A 56 -15.23 -6.72 -22.04
N LEU A 57 -14.24 -7.49 -21.59
CA LEU A 57 -14.13 -8.93 -21.81
C LEU A 57 -15.20 -9.72 -21.03
N GLU A 58 -15.39 -9.43 -19.75
CA GLU A 58 -16.39 -10.12 -18.91
C GLU A 58 -17.83 -9.68 -19.20
N GLY A 59 -18.01 -8.52 -19.84
CA GLY A 59 -19.33 -7.96 -20.16
C GLY A 59 -19.94 -7.14 -19.03
N SER A 60 -19.12 -6.57 -18.14
CA SER A 60 -19.56 -5.67 -17.08
C SER A 60 -19.47 -4.20 -17.52
N LYS A 61 -20.30 -3.35 -16.94
CA LYS A 61 -20.43 -1.95 -17.32
C LYS A 61 -19.77 -1.04 -16.28
N ASN A 62 -19.17 0.05 -16.74
CA ASN A 62 -18.82 1.20 -15.91
C ASN A 62 -19.17 2.50 -16.67
N ALA A 63 -18.97 3.65 -16.02
CA ALA A 63 -19.28 4.95 -16.59
C ALA A 63 -18.62 5.16 -17.97
N LEU A 64 -17.34 4.76 -18.13
CA LEU A 64 -16.60 4.93 -19.37
C LEU A 64 -17.12 4.01 -20.50
N ILE A 65 -17.36 2.73 -20.21
CA ILE A 65 -17.94 1.75 -21.16
C ILE A 65 -19.33 2.17 -21.63
N LEU A 66 -20.13 2.78 -20.75
CA LEU A 66 -21.43 3.34 -21.10
C LEU A 66 -21.29 4.57 -21.98
N SER A 67 -20.43 5.53 -21.58
CA SER A 67 -20.15 6.77 -22.31
C SER A 67 -19.69 6.49 -23.75
N HIS A 68 -18.76 5.56 -23.92
CA HIS A 68 -18.21 5.19 -25.22
C HIS A 68 -19.09 4.20 -26.01
N LYS A 69 -20.23 3.78 -25.45
CA LYS A 69 -21.13 2.76 -26.01
C LYS A 69 -20.42 1.44 -26.33
N THR A 70 -19.37 1.11 -25.59
CA THR A 70 -18.65 -0.16 -25.76
C THR A 70 -19.55 -1.35 -25.45
N HIS A 71 -20.49 -1.19 -24.51
CA HIS A 71 -21.50 -2.21 -24.19
C HIS A 71 -22.45 -2.58 -25.33
N GLU A 72 -22.52 -1.78 -26.41
CA GLU A 72 -23.32 -2.06 -27.60
C GLU A 72 -22.51 -2.78 -28.70
N LYS A 73 -21.18 -2.94 -28.51
CA LYS A 73 -20.28 -3.52 -29.50
C LYS A 73 -20.30 -5.05 -29.47
N PRO A 74 -20.04 -5.72 -30.60
CA PRO A 74 -20.08 -7.18 -30.69
C PRO A 74 -18.99 -7.87 -29.87
N PHE A 75 -17.90 -7.16 -29.55
CA PHE A 75 -16.79 -7.66 -28.74
C PHE A 75 -17.02 -7.51 -27.22
N PHE A 76 -18.13 -6.92 -26.79
CA PHE A 76 -18.46 -6.79 -25.37
C PHE A 76 -18.97 -8.12 -24.81
N GLY A 77 -18.33 -8.62 -23.75
CA GLY A 77 -18.69 -9.89 -23.10
C GLY A 77 -18.22 -11.14 -23.85
N ILE A 78 -17.28 -11.03 -24.80
CA ILE A 78 -16.77 -12.19 -25.54
C ILE A 78 -15.94 -13.15 -24.67
N GLY A 79 -15.42 -12.65 -23.54
CA GLY A 79 -14.61 -13.39 -22.58
C GLY A 79 -15.37 -13.90 -21.36
N LYS A 80 -16.72 -13.86 -21.36
CA LYS A 80 -17.58 -14.22 -20.23
C LYS A 80 -17.42 -15.66 -19.69
N GLU A 81 -16.70 -16.52 -20.41
CA GLU A 81 -16.39 -17.88 -19.97
C GLU A 81 -15.30 -17.91 -18.87
N SER A 82 -14.56 -16.82 -18.71
CA SER A 82 -13.55 -16.62 -17.66
C SER A 82 -13.87 -15.38 -16.84
N ASP A 83 -13.46 -15.37 -15.57
CA ASP A 83 -13.75 -14.28 -14.64
C ASP A 83 -12.78 -13.10 -14.78
N ALA A 84 -13.10 -11.97 -14.12
CA ALA A 84 -12.25 -10.79 -14.10
C ALA A 84 -10.82 -11.07 -13.62
N LYS A 85 -10.66 -11.97 -12.64
CA LYS A 85 -9.35 -12.30 -12.05
C LYS A 85 -8.46 -12.96 -13.10
N TYR A 86 -9.01 -13.92 -13.85
CA TYR A 86 -8.35 -14.58 -14.96
C TYR A 86 -7.90 -13.56 -16.02
N TRP A 87 -8.80 -12.68 -16.48
CA TRP A 87 -8.48 -11.69 -17.51
C TRP A 87 -7.43 -10.68 -17.05
N MET A 88 -7.50 -10.23 -15.79
CA MET A 88 -6.51 -9.33 -15.22
C MET A 88 -5.15 -10.01 -15.06
N ALA A 89 -5.12 -11.26 -14.60
CA ALA A 89 -3.89 -12.06 -14.49
C ALA A 89 -3.24 -12.26 -15.87
N LEU A 90 -4.03 -12.60 -16.89
CA LEU A 90 -3.58 -12.74 -18.26
C LEU A 90 -3.01 -11.43 -18.82
N LEU A 91 -3.69 -10.30 -18.58
CA LEU A 91 -3.24 -8.98 -19.01
C LEU A 91 -1.90 -8.59 -18.37
N ARG A 92 -1.75 -8.79 -17.05
CA ARG A 92 -0.47 -8.54 -16.35
C ARG A 92 0.67 -9.42 -16.88
N GLN A 93 0.42 -10.71 -17.07
CA GLN A 93 1.43 -11.62 -17.62
C GLN A 93 1.78 -11.26 -19.08
N ALA A 94 0.81 -10.78 -19.87
CA ALA A 94 1.05 -10.31 -21.24
C ALA A 94 1.81 -8.98 -21.31
N LEU A 95 1.63 -8.08 -20.33
CA LEU A 95 2.45 -6.88 -20.14
C LEU A 95 3.91 -7.24 -19.82
N VAL A 96 4.13 -8.15 -18.85
CA VAL A 96 5.46 -8.67 -18.51
C VAL A 96 6.12 -9.33 -19.70
N ALA A 97 5.37 -10.14 -20.46
CA ALA A 97 5.86 -10.76 -21.68
C ALA A 97 6.03 -9.78 -22.86
N GLY A 98 5.71 -8.50 -22.70
CA GLY A 98 5.95 -7.44 -23.69
C GLY A 98 4.99 -7.43 -24.88
N TYR A 99 3.83 -8.09 -24.81
CA TYR A 99 2.78 -7.98 -25.84
C TYR A 99 2.03 -6.65 -25.77
N PHE A 100 1.98 -6.09 -24.57
CA PHE A 100 1.41 -4.77 -24.29
C PHE A 100 2.46 -3.88 -23.64
N LYS A 101 2.20 -2.58 -23.70
CA LYS A 101 2.88 -1.56 -22.90
C LYS A 101 1.84 -0.59 -22.35
N LYS A 102 2.12 0.04 -21.22
CA LYS A 102 1.35 1.18 -20.75
C LYS A 102 1.92 2.45 -21.35
N ASP A 103 1.04 3.31 -21.82
CA ASP A 103 1.43 4.60 -22.36
C ASP A 103 1.52 5.62 -21.22
N ILE A 104 2.72 6.15 -21.00
CA ILE A 104 3.00 7.10 -19.93
C ILE A 104 2.30 8.44 -20.21
N GLU A 105 2.30 8.88 -21.48
CA GLU A 105 1.68 10.14 -21.91
C GLU A 105 0.15 10.13 -21.85
N SER A 106 -0.49 8.94 -21.82
CA SER A 106 -1.94 8.81 -21.71
C SER A 106 -2.39 8.05 -20.47
N TYR A 107 -1.63 8.18 -19.37
CA TYR A 107 -1.98 7.67 -18.03
C TYR A 107 -2.44 6.20 -18.06
N GLY A 108 -1.49 5.28 -18.25
CA GLY A 108 -1.73 3.85 -18.04
C GLY A 108 -2.59 3.16 -19.10
N VAL A 109 -2.93 3.84 -20.20
CA VAL A 109 -3.66 3.22 -21.32
C VAL A 109 -2.84 2.07 -21.91
N VAL A 110 -3.49 0.92 -22.07
CA VAL A 110 -2.87 -0.29 -22.60
C VAL A 110 -2.74 -0.15 -24.12
N LYS A 111 -1.49 -0.12 -24.60
CA LYS A 111 -1.14 -0.12 -26.03
C LYS A 111 -0.56 -1.47 -26.43
N ILE A 112 -0.78 -1.84 -27.68
CA ILE A 112 -0.20 -3.05 -28.28
C ILE A 112 1.22 -2.72 -28.73
N THR A 113 2.18 -3.59 -28.41
CA THR A 113 3.56 -3.47 -28.93
C THR A 113 3.68 -4.12 -30.31
N PRO A 114 4.77 -3.91 -31.05
CA PRO A 114 5.02 -4.66 -32.29
C PRO A 114 4.97 -6.19 -32.09
N LYS A 115 5.33 -6.68 -30.89
CA LYS A 115 5.21 -8.10 -30.53
C LYS A 115 3.76 -8.56 -30.41
N GLY A 116 2.88 -7.75 -29.83
CA GLY A 116 1.43 -7.99 -29.78
C GLY A 116 0.78 -8.01 -31.16
N GLU A 117 1.16 -7.08 -32.05
CA GLU A 117 0.67 -7.07 -33.44
C GLU A 117 1.15 -8.29 -34.23
N ALA A 118 2.41 -8.70 -34.06
CA ALA A 118 2.94 -9.91 -34.68
C ALA A 118 2.20 -11.17 -34.20
N PHE A 119 1.86 -11.24 -32.91
CA PHE A 119 1.09 -12.34 -32.33
C PHE A 119 -0.29 -12.51 -32.96
N LEU A 120 -1.02 -11.43 -33.26
CA LEU A 120 -2.32 -11.52 -33.94
C LEU A 120 -2.22 -12.17 -35.32
N ASN A 121 -1.14 -11.91 -36.05
CA ASN A 121 -0.90 -12.46 -37.39
C ASN A 121 -0.43 -13.92 -37.34
N ALA A 122 0.40 -14.26 -36.37
CA ALA A 122 0.94 -15.61 -36.17
C ALA A 122 0.94 -15.97 -34.68
N PRO A 123 -0.19 -16.46 -34.14
CA PRO A 123 -0.27 -16.83 -32.73
C PRO A 123 0.74 -17.93 -32.40
N VAL A 124 1.47 -17.74 -31.31
CA VAL A 124 2.41 -18.71 -30.75
C VAL A 124 1.89 -19.19 -29.39
N SER A 125 2.42 -20.31 -28.89
CA SER A 125 2.08 -20.80 -27.54
C SER A 125 2.38 -19.73 -26.49
N PHE A 126 1.44 -19.56 -25.55
CA PHE A 126 1.59 -18.65 -24.43
C PHE A 126 1.11 -19.36 -23.16
N LEU A 127 2.07 -19.70 -22.30
CA LEU A 127 1.79 -20.40 -21.04
C LEU A 127 1.56 -19.38 -19.92
N MET A 128 0.38 -19.41 -19.33
CA MET A 128 -0.03 -18.55 -18.22
C MET A 128 0.02 -19.33 -16.91
N THR A 129 0.53 -18.70 -15.85
CA THR A 129 0.49 -19.28 -14.50
C THR A 129 -0.91 -19.18 -13.90
N GLU A 130 -1.42 -20.27 -13.30
CA GLU A 130 -2.72 -20.28 -12.61
C GLU A 130 -2.70 -19.43 -11.32
N ASP A 131 -3.76 -18.65 -11.09
CA ASP A 131 -3.93 -17.84 -9.88
C ASP A 131 -4.56 -18.68 -8.75
N HIS A 132 -4.22 -18.39 -7.49
CA HIS A 132 -4.72 -19.15 -6.34
C HIS A 132 -6.10 -18.65 -5.90
N ASP A 133 -7.08 -19.56 -5.82
CA ASP A 133 -8.30 -19.31 -5.05
C ASP A 133 -8.04 -19.68 -3.57
N TYR A 134 -7.66 -18.69 -2.77
CA TYR A 134 -7.38 -18.83 -1.34
C TYR A 134 -8.60 -19.25 -0.50
N LEU A 135 -9.78 -19.40 -1.09
CA LEU A 135 -11.04 -19.66 -0.38
C LEU A 135 -11.41 -21.15 -0.24
N SER A 136 -10.68 -22.08 -0.87
CA SER A 136 -11.14 -23.49 -0.99
C SER A 136 -10.36 -24.55 -0.21
N LYS A 137 -9.38 -24.17 0.63
CA LYS A 137 -8.73 -25.14 1.54
C LYS A 137 -9.04 -24.81 2.99
N GLY A 138 -9.59 -25.82 3.65
CA GLY A 138 -10.16 -25.75 4.98
C GLY A 138 -9.22 -25.14 6.00
N THR A 139 -9.86 -24.48 6.95
CA THR A 139 -9.31 -24.13 8.26
C THR A 139 -8.87 -25.39 8.97
N ASP A 140 -7.66 -25.86 8.66
CA ASP A 140 -6.89 -26.71 9.55
C ASP A 140 -5.45 -26.19 9.57
N GLU A 141 -5.12 -25.64 10.73
CA GLU A 141 -3.78 -25.45 11.27
C GLU A 141 -2.73 -24.80 10.38
N LEU A 142 -2.75 -23.47 10.34
CA LEU A 142 -1.53 -22.68 10.41
C LEU A 142 -1.73 -21.52 11.40
N ILE A 143 -1.86 -21.86 12.69
CA ILE A 143 -1.33 -20.96 13.72
C ILE A 143 0.18 -21.03 13.56
N VAL A 144 0.71 -20.28 12.59
CA VAL A 144 2.10 -19.84 12.68
C VAL A 144 2.09 -18.88 13.85
N LYS A 145 2.36 -19.44 15.05
CA LYS A 145 2.99 -18.67 16.11
C LYS A 145 4.25 -18.09 15.48
N THR A 146 4.17 -16.86 15.01
CA THR A 146 5.30 -15.96 15.09
C THR A 146 5.68 -15.96 16.56
N LYS A 147 6.67 -16.79 16.90
CA LYS A 147 7.49 -16.55 18.09
C LYS A 147 8.23 -15.26 17.83
N THR A 148 7.53 -14.14 17.96
CA THR A 148 8.16 -12.94 18.47
C THR A 148 8.53 -13.26 19.91
N ASP A 149 9.76 -12.93 20.32
CA ASP A 149 10.20 -12.93 21.71
C ASP A 149 9.40 -11.88 22.49
N THR A 150 8.12 -12.13 22.73
CA THR A 150 7.28 -11.30 23.58
C THR A 150 7.66 -11.57 25.02
N ASP A 151 7.94 -10.51 25.78
CA ASP A 151 8.34 -10.61 27.18
C ASP A 151 7.24 -11.27 28.03
N GLN A 152 7.42 -12.56 28.30
CA GLN A 152 6.43 -13.37 28.99
C GLN A 152 6.19 -12.92 30.44
N VAL A 153 7.20 -12.31 31.07
CA VAL A 153 7.10 -11.80 32.44
C VAL A 153 6.24 -10.54 32.45
N LEU A 154 6.49 -9.60 31.54
CA LEU A 154 5.64 -8.42 31.39
C LEU A 154 4.21 -8.79 31.00
N MET A 155 4.03 -9.79 30.13
CA MET A 155 2.70 -10.30 29.75
C MET A 155 1.88 -10.77 30.95
N ASP A 156 2.49 -11.52 31.87
CA ASP A 156 1.78 -12.02 33.04
C ASP A 156 1.43 -10.88 34.02
N LEU A 157 2.31 -9.88 34.17
CA LEU A 157 2.04 -8.66 34.93
C LEU A 157 0.88 -7.85 34.34
N LEU A 158 0.86 -7.66 33.01
CA LEU A 158 -0.20 -6.96 32.29
C LEU A 158 -1.54 -7.68 32.41
N ARG A 159 -1.57 -9.02 32.34
CA ARG A 159 -2.78 -9.83 32.55
C ARG A 159 -3.32 -9.69 33.96
N ALA A 160 -2.44 -9.69 34.96
CA ALA A 160 -2.82 -9.51 36.37
C ALA A 160 -3.43 -8.10 36.58
N LEU A 161 -2.77 -7.07 36.05
CA LEU A 161 -3.26 -5.69 36.12
C LEU A 161 -4.61 -5.52 35.42
N ARG A 162 -4.78 -6.12 34.23
CA ARG A 162 -6.07 -6.10 33.51
C ARG A 162 -7.21 -6.65 34.34
N LYS A 163 -7.00 -7.77 35.04
CA LYS A 163 -8.02 -8.33 35.94
C LYS A 163 -8.36 -7.38 37.08
N GLN A 164 -7.36 -6.74 37.68
CA GLN A 164 -7.56 -5.77 38.76
C GLN A 164 -8.35 -4.55 38.29
N VAL A 165 -7.94 -3.92 37.18
CA VAL A 165 -8.60 -2.73 36.62
C VAL A 165 -10.04 -3.05 36.21
N ALA A 166 -10.28 -4.22 35.64
CA ALA A 166 -11.61 -4.68 35.26
C ALA A 166 -12.53 -4.83 36.48
N GLN A 167 -12.02 -5.40 37.58
CA GLN A 167 -12.76 -5.53 38.83
C GLN A 167 -13.08 -4.17 39.47
N GLU A 168 -12.13 -3.23 39.48
CA GLU A 168 -12.34 -1.89 40.00
C GLU A 168 -13.37 -1.08 39.20
N GLN A 169 -13.49 -1.37 37.91
CA GLN A 169 -14.36 -0.65 36.97
C GLN A 169 -15.68 -1.38 36.70
N ASP A 170 -15.91 -2.51 37.36
CA ASP A 170 -17.07 -3.40 37.20
C ASP A 170 -17.34 -3.78 35.73
N VAL A 171 -16.28 -4.15 35.01
CA VAL A 171 -16.33 -4.58 33.61
C VAL A 171 -15.57 -5.89 33.39
N PRO A 172 -15.85 -6.66 32.32
CA PRO A 172 -15.04 -7.82 31.98
C PRO A 172 -13.59 -7.44 31.61
N PRO A 173 -12.58 -8.29 31.90
CA PRO A 173 -11.17 -7.99 31.59
C PRO A 173 -10.89 -7.59 30.14
N PHE A 174 -11.51 -8.28 29.18
CA PHE A 174 -11.34 -7.97 27.75
C PHE A 174 -11.93 -6.61 27.34
N ALA A 175 -12.86 -6.04 28.14
CA ALA A 175 -13.41 -4.71 27.90
C ALA A 175 -12.40 -3.61 28.23
N VAL A 176 -11.45 -3.88 29.13
CA VAL A 176 -10.31 -3.02 29.43
C VAL A 176 -9.33 -3.07 28.26
N PHE A 177 -8.68 -4.21 28.02
CA PHE A 177 -7.79 -4.45 26.88
C PHE A 177 -7.87 -5.90 26.38
N GLN A 178 -7.84 -6.08 25.06
CA GLN A 178 -7.81 -7.40 24.44
C GLN A 178 -6.43 -8.04 24.60
N GLU A 179 -6.34 -9.36 24.44
CA GLU A 179 -5.08 -10.10 24.61
C GLU A 179 -3.98 -9.59 23.66
N TYR A 180 -4.32 -9.40 22.38
CA TYR A 180 -3.41 -8.87 21.37
C TYR A 180 -2.90 -7.45 21.70
N SER A 181 -3.68 -6.64 22.43
CA SER A 181 -3.22 -5.33 22.90
C SER A 181 -2.18 -5.46 24.00
N LEU A 182 -2.28 -6.47 24.87
CA LEU A 182 -1.27 -6.73 25.88
C LEU A 182 0.02 -7.27 25.26
N GLU A 183 -0.09 -8.12 24.23
CA GLU A 183 1.05 -8.63 23.46
C GLU A 183 1.82 -7.49 22.80
N ASP A 184 1.11 -6.55 22.15
CA ASP A 184 1.73 -5.38 21.53
C ASP A 184 2.34 -4.41 22.56
N MET A 185 1.72 -4.23 23.74
CA MET A 185 2.35 -3.49 24.86
C MET A 185 3.63 -4.16 25.35
N ALA A 186 3.67 -5.49 25.44
CA ALA A 186 4.85 -6.23 25.90
C ALA A 186 5.99 -6.26 24.87
N LEU A 187 5.71 -5.92 23.61
CA LEU A 187 6.71 -5.75 22.56
C LEU A 187 7.24 -4.31 22.50
N LYS A 188 6.36 -3.31 22.61
CA LYS A 188 6.70 -1.89 22.39
C LYS A 188 7.04 -1.12 23.67
N TYR A 189 6.67 -1.63 24.84
CA TYR A 189 6.94 -1.03 26.14
C TYR A 189 6.49 0.45 26.27
N PRO A 190 5.21 0.78 26.00
CA PRO A 190 4.73 2.17 26.08
C PRO A 190 4.76 2.70 27.53
N ILE A 191 5.40 3.86 27.74
CA ILE A 191 5.46 4.57 29.04
C ILE A 191 4.79 5.95 28.99
N SER A 192 4.24 6.34 27.84
CA SER A 192 3.46 7.57 27.72
C SER A 192 2.07 7.27 27.18
N LEU A 193 1.15 8.21 27.40
CA LEU A 193 -0.21 8.10 26.88
C LEU A 193 -0.23 8.10 25.35
N GLN A 194 0.67 8.85 24.72
CA GLN A 194 0.79 8.92 23.26
C GLN A 194 1.23 7.57 22.69
N GLU A 195 2.24 6.95 23.29
CA GLU A 195 2.70 5.61 22.91
C GLU A 195 1.62 4.56 23.12
N LEU A 196 0.86 4.66 24.22
CA LEU A 196 -0.20 3.71 24.53
C LEU A 196 -1.36 3.77 23.51
N ILE A 197 -1.67 4.93 22.95
CA ILE A 197 -2.71 5.11 21.92
C ILE A 197 -2.30 4.45 20.59
N GLN A 198 -1.00 4.34 20.32
CA GLN A 198 -0.46 3.67 19.13
C GLN A 198 -0.43 2.14 19.24
N ILE A 199 -0.86 1.59 20.38
CA ILE A 199 -0.99 0.14 20.57
C ILE A 199 -2.26 -0.38 19.91
N ASN A 200 -2.13 -1.48 19.18
CA ASN A 200 -3.23 -2.13 18.49
C ASN A 200 -4.37 -2.49 19.46
N GLY A 201 -5.58 -1.95 19.21
CA GLY A 201 -6.78 -2.16 20.04
C GLY A 201 -6.95 -1.20 21.22
N VAL A 202 -6.09 -0.18 21.33
CA VAL A 202 -6.13 0.85 22.39
C VAL A 202 -6.54 2.21 21.81
N GLY A 203 -7.85 2.42 21.66
CA GLY A 203 -8.37 3.74 21.31
C GLY A 203 -8.22 4.77 22.44
N GLU A 204 -8.28 6.06 22.10
CA GLU A 204 -8.13 7.18 23.05
C GLU A 204 -9.00 7.05 24.31
N GLY A 205 -10.24 6.60 24.16
CA GLY A 205 -11.17 6.45 25.29
C GLY A 205 -10.68 5.40 26.31
N LYS A 206 -10.13 4.28 25.83
CA LYS A 206 -9.55 3.25 26.69
C LYS A 206 -8.21 3.70 27.28
N ALA A 207 -7.38 4.36 26.49
CA ALA A 207 -6.11 4.92 26.96
C ALA A 207 -6.34 5.94 28.09
N LYS A 208 -7.26 6.88 27.91
CA LYS A 208 -7.63 7.88 28.93
C LYS A 208 -8.25 7.24 30.17
N ARG A 209 -9.13 6.23 29.99
CA ARG A 209 -9.90 5.63 31.11
C ARG A 209 -9.11 4.59 31.91
N TYR A 210 -8.25 3.80 31.26
CA TYR A 210 -7.58 2.66 31.88
C TYR A 210 -6.04 2.74 31.80
N GLY A 211 -5.50 3.53 30.87
CA GLY A 211 -4.09 3.46 30.46
C GLY A 211 -3.07 3.89 31.51
N SER A 212 -3.39 4.83 32.40
CA SER A 212 -2.44 5.37 33.40
C SER A 212 -1.80 4.27 34.26
N LYS A 213 -2.57 3.26 34.69
CA LYS A 213 -2.04 2.16 35.51
C LYS A 213 -1.14 1.22 34.73
N PHE A 214 -1.43 1.01 33.45
CA PHE A 214 -0.65 0.15 32.56
C PHE A 214 0.68 0.80 32.21
N ILE A 215 0.64 2.08 31.84
CA ILE A 215 1.82 2.92 31.61
C ILE A 215 2.77 2.86 32.81
N HIS A 216 2.27 3.09 34.02
CA HIS A 216 3.11 3.08 35.21
C HIS A 216 3.73 1.70 35.50
N LEU A 217 2.99 0.62 35.26
CA LEU A 217 3.52 -0.74 35.40
C LEU A 217 4.63 -1.02 34.40
N ILE A 218 4.44 -0.62 33.13
CA ILE A 218 5.42 -0.81 32.06
C ILE A 218 6.65 0.05 32.31
N GLU A 219 6.48 1.31 32.70
CA GLU A 219 7.55 2.25 33.07
C GLU A 219 8.45 1.67 34.16
N LYS A 220 7.85 1.25 35.27
CA LYS A 220 8.56 0.62 36.37
C LYS A 220 9.30 -0.65 35.92
N TYR A 221 8.65 -1.48 35.11
CA TYR A 221 9.24 -2.72 34.62
C TYR A 221 10.45 -2.47 33.70
N VAL A 222 10.36 -1.46 32.82
CA VAL A 222 11.46 -1.00 31.96
C VAL A 222 12.64 -0.50 32.79
N GLU A 223 12.39 0.32 33.83
CA GLU A 223 13.44 0.83 34.72
C GLU A 223 14.14 -0.29 35.52
N GLU A 224 13.36 -1.19 36.13
CA GLU A 224 13.90 -2.28 36.99
C GLU A 224 14.74 -3.29 36.20
N ASN A 225 14.37 -3.54 34.94
CA ASN A 225 15.04 -4.52 34.08
C ASN A 225 16.00 -3.88 33.07
N GLN A 226 16.18 -2.55 33.12
CA GLN A 226 17.04 -1.78 32.22
C GLN A 226 16.77 -2.06 30.74
N ILE A 227 15.50 -2.16 30.38
CA ILE A 227 15.06 -2.52 29.03
C ILE A 227 15.32 -1.32 28.12
N VAL A 228 16.07 -1.54 27.04
CA VAL A 228 16.25 -0.53 25.99
C VAL A 228 15.05 -0.60 25.07
N ARG A 229 14.21 0.42 25.09
CA ARG A 229 13.02 0.48 24.24
C ARG A 229 13.36 0.98 22.84
N ALA A 230 12.56 0.56 21.85
CA ALA A 230 12.67 1.07 20.49
C ALA A 230 12.55 2.60 20.43
N ASP A 231 11.63 3.19 21.19
CA ASP A 231 11.47 4.65 21.24
C ASP A 231 12.61 5.37 21.99
N ASP A 232 13.34 4.70 22.90
CA ASP A 232 14.50 5.29 23.57
C ASP A 232 15.70 5.43 22.60
N LEU A 233 15.77 4.54 21.61
CA LEU A 233 16.71 4.66 20.50
C LEU A 233 16.36 5.86 19.60
N ILE A 234 15.07 6.23 19.53
CA ILE A 234 14.59 7.44 18.86
C ILE A 234 14.94 8.70 19.68
N ILE A 235 14.89 8.63 21.02
CA ILE A 235 15.21 9.73 21.96
C ILE A 235 16.72 10.09 22.03
N LYS A 236 17.64 9.23 21.56
CA LYS A 236 19.06 9.61 21.40
C LYS A 236 19.38 10.39 20.12
N SER A 237 18.37 10.73 19.30
CA SER A 237 18.54 11.58 18.11
C SER A 237 17.95 13.01 18.26
N THR A 238 17.38 13.34 19.42
CA THR A 238 16.76 14.66 19.67
C THR A 238 17.81 15.72 19.98
N GLY A 239 18.45 16.20 18.92
CA GLY A 239 19.30 17.40 18.94
C GLY A 239 19.46 18.04 17.57
N ALA A 240 19.49 17.22 16.50
CA ALA A 240 19.66 17.70 15.12
C ALA A 240 18.33 17.78 14.34
N ASN A 241 17.38 16.87 14.57
CA ASN A 241 16.15 16.77 13.76
C ASN A 241 15.13 17.89 14.01
N SER A 242 15.19 18.60 15.15
CA SER A 242 14.27 19.74 15.41
C SER A 242 14.60 20.95 14.52
N THR A 243 15.88 21.19 14.21
CA THR A 243 16.31 22.28 13.32
C THR A 243 15.94 21.99 11.86
N LEU A 244 16.05 20.74 11.42
CA LEU A 244 15.63 20.34 10.08
C LEU A 244 14.11 20.44 9.93
N LYS A 245 13.33 19.93 10.88
CA LYS A 245 11.87 20.05 10.88
C LYS A 245 11.39 21.50 10.85
N LEU A 246 11.96 22.36 11.70
CA LEU A 246 11.66 23.80 11.69
C LEU A 246 12.03 24.45 10.35
N TYR A 247 13.16 24.07 9.76
CA TYR A 247 13.56 24.54 8.44
C TYR A 247 12.58 24.11 7.35
N LEU A 248 12.16 22.85 7.33
CA LEU A 248 11.20 22.31 6.37
C LEU A 248 9.84 23.02 6.47
N ILE A 249 9.28 23.13 7.68
CA ILE A 249 8.02 23.83 7.93
C ILE A 249 8.10 25.29 7.45
N GLN A 250 9.14 26.02 7.85
CA GLN A 250 9.32 27.42 7.45
C GLN A 250 9.55 27.58 5.94
N SER A 251 10.17 26.61 5.28
CA SER A 251 10.44 26.68 3.86
C SER A 251 9.18 26.39 3.03
N ILE A 252 8.38 25.43 3.49
CA ILE A 252 7.07 25.10 2.91
C ILE A 252 6.09 26.26 3.12
N ASP A 253 6.06 26.88 4.31
CA ASP A 253 5.23 28.09 4.58
C ASP A 253 5.60 29.26 3.67
N ARG A 254 6.87 29.33 3.24
CA ARG A 254 7.38 30.33 2.28
C ARG A 254 7.16 29.92 0.82
N LYS A 255 6.59 28.74 0.57
CA LYS A 255 6.34 28.17 -0.76
C LYS A 255 7.60 28.01 -1.62
N LEU A 256 8.71 27.61 -1.00
CA LEU A 256 9.92 27.23 -1.73
C LEU A 256 9.69 25.89 -2.44
N SER A 257 10.29 25.71 -3.63
CA SER A 257 10.22 24.41 -4.33
C SER A 257 10.86 23.30 -3.50
N LEU A 258 10.33 22.08 -3.59
CA LEU A 258 10.90 20.93 -2.87
C LEU A 258 12.35 20.65 -3.31
N GLU A 259 12.67 20.92 -4.57
CA GLU A 259 14.00 20.77 -5.15
C GLU A 259 15.02 21.73 -4.52
N ASP A 260 14.64 23.00 -4.32
CA ASP A 260 15.49 24.00 -3.66
C ASP A 260 15.67 23.66 -2.17
N ILE A 261 14.61 23.18 -1.51
CA ILE A 261 14.64 22.74 -0.12
C ILE A 261 15.64 21.58 0.04
N ALA A 262 15.52 20.54 -0.81
CA ALA A 262 16.41 19.38 -0.82
C ALA A 262 17.87 19.79 -1.09
N SER A 263 18.09 20.59 -2.13
CA SER A 263 19.42 21.07 -2.54
C SER A 263 20.10 21.90 -1.46
N SER A 264 19.37 22.78 -0.75
CA SER A 264 19.91 23.62 0.31
C SER A 264 20.46 22.83 1.52
N LYS A 265 20.00 21.59 1.68
CA LYS A 265 20.42 20.66 2.73
C LYS A 265 21.27 19.51 2.22
N GLY A 266 21.54 19.45 0.91
CA GLY A 266 22.31 18.38 0.29
C GLY A 266 21.68 17.00 0.48
N MET A 267 20.34 16.92 0.41
CA MET A 267 19.59 15.67 0.55
C MET A 267 18.88 15.31 -0.76
N GLU A 268 18.63 14.02 -0.93
CA GLU A 268 17.84 13.48 -2.05
C GLU A 268 16.33 13.70 -1.84
N MET A 269 15.56 13.77 -2.92
CA MET A 269 14.11 14.01 -2.86
C MET A 269 13.37 12.94 -2.05
N SER A 270 13.74 11.66 -2.19
CA SER A 270 13.17 10.56 -1.41
C SER A 270 13.40 10.71 0.09
N GLN A 271 14.55 11.26 0.50
CA GLN A 271 14.85 11.56 1.89
C GLN A 271 14.04 12.77 2.39
N LEU A 272 13.88 13.81 1.57
CA LEU A 272 13.05 14.97 1.89
C LEU A 272 11.58 14.55 2.14
N ILE A 273 11.02 13.71 1.27
CA ILE A 273 9.64 13.20 1.40
C ILE A 273 9.48 12.38 2.68
N LEU A 274 10.44 11.53 3.03
CA LEU A 274 10.42 10.76 4.28
C LEU A 274 10.42 11.66 5.53
N GLU A 275 11.20 12.74 5.51
CA GLU A 275 11.20 13.73 6.59
C GLU A 275 9.86 14.50 6.67
N MET A 276 9.25 14.82 5.52
CA MET A 276 7.93 15.45 5.46
C MET A 276 6.82 14.51 5.96
N GLU A 277 6.87 13.22 5.64
CA GLU A 277 5.99 12.18 6.20
C GLU A 277 6.10 12.12 7.73
N THR A 278 7.32 12.15 8.25
CA THR A 278 7.56 12.20 9.70
C THR A 278 6.92 13.44 10.34
N ILE A 279 6.93 14.60 9.66
CA ILE A 279 6.30 15.83 10.15
C ILE A 279 4.77 15.70 10.13
N VAL A 280 4.19 15.27 9.01
CA VAL A 280 2.73 15.14 8.83
C VAL A 280 2.16 14.08 9.76
N PHE A 281 2.78 12.92 9.89
CA PHE A 281 2.33 11.85 10.80
C PHE A 281 2.52 12.19 12.28
N SER A 282 3.36 13.17 12.60
CA SER A 282 3.45 13.72 13.97
C SER A 282 2.34 14.72 14.30
N GLY A 283 1.42 14.99 13.37
CA GLY A 283 0.27 15.89 13.57
C GLY A 283 0.49 17.32 13.09
N THR A 284 1.62 17.61 12.44
CA THR A 284 1.90 18.96 11.91
C THR A 284 1.46 19.05 10.46
N LYS A 285 0.51 19.95 10.17
CA LYS A 285 0.05 20.18 8.80
C LYS A 285 1.13 20.83 7.95
N LEU A 286 1.34 20.30 6.75
CA LEU A 286 2.15 20.93 5.71
C LEU A 286 1.25 21.25 4.52
N ASN A 287 1.13 22.53 4.15
CA ASN A 287 0.46 22.89 2.91
C ASN A 287 1.45 22.80 1.76
N ILE A 288 1.29 21.78 0.91
CA ILE A 288 2.13 21.54 -0.28
C ILE A 288 1.31 21.64 -1.56
N ASP A 289 0.12 22.24 -1.52
CA ASP A 289 -0.78 22.35 -2.68
C ASP A 289 -0.09 23.02 -3.86
N TYR A 290 0.73 24.04 -3.58
CA TYR A 290 1.50 24.76 -4.60
C TYR A 290 2.49 23.86 -5.34
N CYS A 291 3.07 22.86 -4.69
CA CYS A 291 3.93 21.87 -5.34
C CYS A 291 3.09 20.87 -6.13
N LEU A 292 1.98 20.40 -5.54
CA LEU A 292 1.12 19.39 -6.17
C LEU A 292 0.49 19.91 -7.46
N HIS A 293 0.08 21.17 -7.51
CA HIS A 293 -0.43 21.79 -8.73
C HIS A 293 0.61 21.92 -9.87
N GLU A 294 1.90 21.76 -9.59
CA GLU A 294 2.95 21.72 -10.62
C GLU A 294 3.15 20.32 -11.20
N ILE A 295 2.72 19.26 -10.49
CA ILE A 295 2.91 17.85 -10.86
C ILE A 295 1.62 17.10 -11.20
N LEU A 296 0.48 17.53 -10.64
CA LEU A 296 -0.84 16.91 -10.80
C LEU A 296 -1.87 17.97 -11.22
N ASP A 297 -2.72 17.63 -12.17
CA ASP A 297 -3.86 18.47 -12.55
C ASP A 297 -5.06 18.34 -11.58
N GLU A 298 -6.08 19.18 -11.75
CA GLU A 298 -7.26 19.19 -10.87
C GLU A 298 -8.04 17.86 -10.92
N ASP A 299 -8.13 17.21 -12.08
CA ASP A 299 -8.88 15.96 -12.27
C ASP A 299 -8.15 14.81 -11.56
N GLN A 300 -6.83 14.75 -11.68
CA GLN A 300 -5.98 13.79 -10.98
C GLN A 300 -6.03 13.96 -9.47
N MET A 301 -6.02 15.21 -8.99
CA MET A 301 -6.14 15.47 -7.57
C MET A 301 -7.52 15.08 -7.02
N GLU A 302 -8.59 15.25 -7.80
CA GLU A 302 -9.92 14.78 -7.43
C GLU A 302 -9.97 13.25 -7.37
N GLU A 303 -9.43 12.56 -8.39
CA GLU A 303 -9.35 11.09 -8.43
C GLU A 303 -8.58 10.51 -7.24
N LEU A 304 -7.39 11.08 -6.94
CA LEU A 304 -6.61 10.65 -5.78
C LEU A 304 -7.32 10.98 -4.47
N THR A 305 -8.05 12.10 -4.38
CA THR A 305 -8.86 12.42 -3.19
C THR A 305 -9.91 11.35 -2.98
N ASP A 306 -10.69 11.02 -4.01
CA ASP A 306 -11.76 10.02 -3.94
C ASP A 306 -11.21 8.64 -3.55
N TYR A 307 -10.08 8.24 -4.14
CA TYR A 307 -9.42 6.99 -3.77
C TYR A 307 -9.03 6.98 -2.29
N PHE A 308 -8.27 7.96 -1.82
CA PHE A 308 -7.80 7.97 -0.43
C PHE A 308 -8.95 8.15 0.58
N MET A 309 -10.08 8.76 0.18
CA MET A 309 -11.30 8.82 1.00
C MET A 309 -11.97 7.46 1.18
N GLU A 310 -11.88 6.57 0.18
CA GLU A 310 -12.51 5.25 0.18
C GLU A 310 -11.54 4.11 0.54
N ALA A 311 -10.23 4.36 0.49
CA ALA A 311 -9.19 3.37 0.73
C ALA A 311 -9.20 2.84 2.17
N GLU A 312 -9.02 1.53 2.32
CA GLU A 312 -8.94 0.88 3.64
C GLU A 312 -7.58 1.10 4.34
N SER A 313 -6.59 1.61 3.63
CA SER A 313 -5.21 1.80 4.08
C SER A 313 -4.56 2.94 3.29
N ASP A 314 -3.67 3.70 3.93
CA ASP A 314 -2.83 4.72 3.30
C ASP A 314 -1.51 4.15 2.74
N ASP A 315 -1.48 2.84 2.51
CA ASP A 315 -0.31 2.11 2.02
C ASP A 315 -0.09 2.45 0.54
N ILE A 316 1.10 2.98 0.24
CA ILE A 316 1.43 3.46 -1.11
C ILE A 316 1.60 2.30 -2.08
N ASP A 317 2.07 1.14 -1.63
CA ASP A 317 2.20 -0.04 -2.51
C ASP A 317 0.81 -0.49 -2.98
N LYS A 318 -0.20 -0.41 -2.10
CA LYS A 318 -1.61 -0.67 -2.47
C LYS A 318 -2.19 0.39 -3.39
N ALA A 319 -1.82 1.66 -3.20
CA ALA A 319 -2.22 2.74 -4.10
C ALA A 319 -1.61 2.55 -5.49
N LEU A 320 -0.31 2.23 -5.55
CA LEU A 320 0.40 1.88 -6.78
C LEU A 320 -0.24 0.69 -7.50
N GLU A 321 -0.68 -0.33 -6.75
CA GLU A 321 -1.41 -1.47 -7.30
C GLU A 321 -2.81 -1.08 -7.82
N GLU A 322 -3.60 -0.30 -7.09
CA GLU A 322 -4.95 0.13 -7.51
C GLU A 322 -4.89 1.01 -8.76
N PHE A 323 -3.97 1.96 -8.78
CA PHE A 323 -3.78 2.88 -9.88
C PHE A 323 -2.98 2.28 -11.03
N ASP A 324 -2.48 1.05 -10.90
CA ASP A 324 -1.81 0.28 -11.95
C ASP A 324 -0.75 1.11 -12.71
N GLY A 325 -0.01 1.98 -12.01
CA GLY A 325 1.04 2.85 -12.57
C GLY A 325 0.55 4.14 -13.23
N ASP A 326 -0.69 4.58 -12.96
CA ASP A 326 -1.21 5.89 -13.38
C ASP A 326 -0.51 7.08 -12.67
N TYR A 327 0.17 6.79 -11.56
CA TYR A 327 0.90 7.76 -10.75
C TYR A 327 2.25 7.17 -10.35
N GLU A 328 3.28 8.01 -10.30
CA GLU A 328 4.58 7.64 -9.77
C GLU A 328 4.56 7.51 -8.24
N ASP A 329 5.47 6.71 -7.66
CA ASP A 329 5.61 6.58 -6.19
C ASP A 329 5.71 7.95 -5.51
N GLN A 330 6.49 8.86 -6.10
CA GLN A 330 6.70 10.19 -5.56
C GLN A 330 5.41 11.01 -5.55
N GLU A 331 4.59 10.93 -6.60
CA GLU A 331 3.33 11.67 -6.73
C GLU A 331 2.30 11.18 -5.72
N LEU A 332 2.16 9.86 -5.58
CA LEU A 332 1.26 9.25 -4.61
C LEU A 332 1.67 9.58 -3.17
N ARG A 333 2.98 9.58 -2.87
CA ARG A 333 3.48 9.95 -1.54
C ARG A 333 3.25 11.41 -1.23
N LEU A 334 3.53 12.32 -2.16
CA LEU A 334 3.24 13.74 -1.99
C LEU A 334 1.74 14.01 -1.87
N PHE A 335 0.91 13.34 -2.67
CA PHE A 335 -0.54 13.49 -2.54
C PHE A 335 -1.05 12.94 -1.21
N ARG A 336 -0.56 11.79 -0.75
CA ARG A 336 -0.87 11.22 0.56
C ARG A 336 -0.52 12.19 1.69
N LEU A 337 0.59 12.92 1.59
CA LEU A 337 0.95 13.97 2.56
C LEU A 337 -0.07 15.10 2.64
N LYS A 338 -0.55 15.59 1.48
CA LYS A 338 -1.65 16.56 1.40
C LYS A 338 -2.90 15.97 2.04
N PHE A 339 -3.30 14.79 1.60
CA PHE A 339 -4.51 14.10 2.07
C PHE A 339 -4.52 13.98 3.60
N ILE A 340 -3.42 13.53 4.20
CA ILE A 340 -3.32 13.36 5.65
C ILE A 340 -3.21 14.71 6.38
N SER A 341 -2.57 15.72 5.78
CA SER A 341 -2.60 17.08 6.35
C SER A 341 -3.98 17.73 6.32
N GLU A 342 -4.81 17.38 5.34
CA GLU A 342 -6.14 17.95 5.14
C GLU A 342 -7.22 17.21 5.93
N PHE A 343 -7.20 15.88 5.90
CA PHE A 343 -8.25 15.01 6.47
C PHE A 343 -7.82 14.23 7.72
N GLY A 344 -6.51 14.01 7.91
CA GLY A 344 -5.97 13.22 9.02
C GLY A 344 -5.58 14.03 10.27
N ASN A 345 -5.32 15.33 10.12
CA ASN A 345 -4.81 16.23 11.18
C ASN A 345 -5.74 17.40 11.49
#